data_AF-A0A7Z2YBF1-F1
#
_entry.id   AF-A0A7Z2YBF1-F1
#
_cell.length_a   1.000
_cell.length_b   1.000
_cell.length_c   1.000
_cell.angle_alpha   90.00
_cell.angle_beta   90.00
_cell.angle_gamma   90.00
#
_symmetry.space_group_name_H-M   'P 1'
#
loop_
_entity.id
_entity.type
_entity.pdbx_description
1 polymer ?
#
loop_
_entity_poly.entity_id
_entity_poly.type
_entity_poly.pdbx_seq_one_letter_code
_entity_poly.pdbx_strand_id
1 'polypeptide(L)'
;MKKIWWLSCMIVFLTALSPVVILADNNVEEPDVLVVYSNETGEMDENQRKLDMLLTHFTKEIKIISVDEFKKSDLNGVTHLVYQGMKKHQLPKVWIRAVDEYEGKVAVFGYNQEQLGSRYRFAEANGEKTVHSFYLTQNENTKFNSSVQSIHSIKPGPGSDVLVKAVGGDHTHPMITKQENSYYIGVTNLMSDSSIPVGEVLHTFFNMDHEHQHPGYIRLEDVHPLVDPVKLRAVADVLIDRDIPFMIAVIPVYTNPDTGKQSHLSDYPEVLKTLKYMQNNGGSVVLHGYTHQYHATETGEGFEFWDVKNNTPIYKDAAEDTPLKIRADFSNAREYEAHREEQKDFERTYINRKLSQGIRELNSFGLKPLAFEAPHYTMSQNGYRTVSASFSTYVGQVQLSDKNWEVMDSVPYKSSPSFFHGMSLLPETSGYVDPDNEKSADEIAAKAEKQMFLRDGMVSFFYHPYLGPERLVEVLDKIDHLPVNWIDMNKEDAIVTSGDLTIEAVDGEVKTNQTIIASTTDTRLGFTYFLKTSAEKIMWSMVGTVIPVLIFFIAAAFLSKRRITKEERRRHIG
;
A
#
# COMPACT_ATOMS: atom_id res chain seq x y z
N MET A 1 -32.29 -53.89 35.09
CA MET A 1 -33.01 -52.66 34.71
C MET A 1 -31.97 -51.57 34.38
N LYS A 2 -31.31 -51.64 33.23
CA LYS A 2 -31.65 -50.96 31.96
C LYS A 2 -31.72 -49.41 31.98
N LYS A 3 -31.17 -48.71 32.99
CA LYS A 3 -31.12 -47.23 32.99
C LYS A 3 -29.78 -46.57 33.38
N ILE A 4 -28.68 -47.32 33.49
CA ILE A 4 -27.37 -46.74 33.89
C ILE A 4 -26.29 -46.84 32.80
N TRP A 5 -26.54 -47.57 31.70
CA TRP A 5 -25.54 -47.77 30.64
C TRP A 5 -25.58 -46.77 29.47
N TRP A 6 -26.51 -45.80 29.48
CA TRP A 6 -26.58 -44.78 28.42
C TRP A 6 -25.91 -43.46 28.79
N LEU A 7 -25.63 -43.20 30.07
CA LEU A 7 -24.97 -41.96 30.50
C LEU A 7 -23.43 -42.03 30.36
N SER A 8 -22.84 -43.21 30.49
CA SER A 8 -21.37 -43.37 30.37
C SER A 8 -20.88 -43.43 28.91
N CYS A 9 -21.74 -43.80 27.94
CA CYS A 9 -21.37 -43.73 26.52
C CYS A 9 -21.54 -42.33 25.92
N MET A 10 -22.35 -41.45 26.52
CA MET A 10 -22.55 -40.09 26.02
C MET A 10 -21.48 -39.09 26.52
N ILE A 11 -20.75 -39.44 27.59
CA ILE A 11 -19.64 -38.62 28.11
C ILE A 11 -18.30 -39.00 27.48
N VAL A 12 -18.15 -40.22 26.95
CA VAL A 12 -16.94 -40.64 26.23
C VAL A 12 -16.99 -40.30 24.72
N PHE A 13 -18.18 -40.03 24.17
CA PHE A 13 -18.33 -39.57 22.78
C PHE A 13 -18.32 -38.03 22.61
N LEU A 14 -18.40 -37.26 23.71
CA LEU A 14 -18.33 -35.79 23.68
C LEU A 14 -16.93 -35.22 23.95
N THR A 15 -15.93 -36.06 24.22
CA THR A 15 -14.53 -35.62 24.41
C THR A 15 -13.61 -36.00 23.24
N ALA A 16 -14.16 -36.50 22.13
CA ALA A 16 -13.41 -36.94 20.95
C ALA A 16 -13.63 -36.08 19.69
N LEU A 17 -14.28 -34.92 19.83
CA LEU A 17 -14.50 -33.95 18.73
C LEU A 17 -14.25 -32.50 19.17
N SER A 18 -13.33 -32.29 20.10
CA SER A 18 -12.66 -30.99 20.19
C SER A 18 -11.56 -31.03 19.14
N PRO A 19 -11.55 -30.15 18.12
CA PRO A 19 -10.33 -29.97 17.35
C PRO A 19 -9.27 -29.55 18.37
N VAL A 20 -8.32 -30.45 18.64
CA VAL A 20 -7.03 -30.02 19.18
C VAL A 20 -6.48 -29.18 18.04
N VAL A 21 -6.75 -27.88 18.08
CA VAL A 21 -5.92 -26.90 17.39
C VAL A 21 -4.57 -27.08 18.06
N ILE A 22 -3.74 -27.92 17.46
CA ILE A 22 -2.32 -27.87 17.66
C ILE A 22 -1.96 -26.49 17.09
N LEU A 23 -2.03 -25.47 17.94
CA LEU A 23 -1.18 -24.30 17.77
C LEU A 23 0.22 -24.91 17.81
N ALA A 24 0.77 -25.17 16.63
CA ALA A 24 2.20 -25.32 16.50
C ALA A 24 2.73 -23.98 17.00
N ASP A 25 3.16 -23.98 18.26
CA ASP A 25 3.99 -22.94 18.83
C ASP A 25 5.35 -23.07 18.13
N ASN A 26 5.38 -22.75 16.84
CA ASN A 26 6.58 -22.43 16.13
C ASN A 26 6.97 -21.05 16.65
N ASN A 27 7.45 -20.99 17.90
CA ASN A 27 8.29 -19.92 18.39
C ASN A 27 9.61 -19.99 17.61
N VAL A 28 9.54 -19.73 16.30
CA VAL A 28 10.68 -19.19 15.57
C VAL A 28 10.79 -17.79 16.12
N GLU A 29 11.76 -17.60 17.01
CA GLU A 29 12.06 -16.30 17.59
C GLU A 29 12.22 -15.29 16.44
N GLU A 30 11.40 -14.24 16.43
CA GLU A 30 11.38 -13.26 15.34
C GLU A 30 12.78 -12.63 15.23
N PRO A 31 13.36 -12.49 14.02
CA PRO A 31 14.71 -11.97 13.87
C PRO A 31 14.85 -10.55 14.44
N ASP A 32 15.63 -10.39 15.51
CA ASP A 32 16.06 -9.06 15.98
C ASP A 32 17.22 -8.55 15.11
N VAL A 33 17.01 -7.42 14.43
CA VAL A 33 17.92 -6.84 13.44
C VAL A 33 18.52 -5.52 13.92
N LEU A 34 19.85 -5.45 13.93
CA LEU A 34 20.57 -4.18 14.04
C LEU A 34 21.16 -3.79 12.69
N VAL A 35 20.71 -2.66 12.16
CA VAL A 35 21.34 -1.98 11.02
C VAL A 35 22.28 -0.89 11.53
N VAL A 36 23.54 -0.97 11.14
CA VAL A 36 24.55 0.05 11.40
C VAL A 36 24.98 0.65 10.07
N TYR A 37 24.85 1.96 9.91
CA TYR A 37 25.15 2.62 8.64
C TYR A 37 26.27 3.66 8.78
N SER A 38 26.92 3.95 7.65
CA SER A 38 27.82 5.09 7.51
C SER A 38 27.46 5.84 6.22
N ASN A 39 27.12 7.13 6.34
CA ASN A 39 26.79 8.00 5.21
C ASN A 39 27.43 9.39 5.34
N GLU A 40 26.96 10.37 4.58
CA GLU A 40 27.56 11.71 4.55
C GLU A 40 27.28 12.58 5.76
N THR A 41 26.05 12.53 6.26
CA THR A 41 25.54 13.43 7.29
C THR A 41 25.59 12.83 8.69
N GLY A 42 25.70 11.50 8.81
CA GLY A 42 25.47 10.76 10.05
C GLY A 42 23.99 10.59 10.39
N GLU A 43 23.08 11.18 9.60
CA GLU A 43 21.62 11.10 9.78
C GLU A 43 21.00 10.15 8.76
N MET A 44 19.90 9.50 9.12
CA MET A 44 19.19 8.56 8.23
C MET A 44 18.67 9.24 6.95
N ASP A 45 19.03 8.69 5.80
CA ASP A 45 18.59 9.14 4.47
C ASP A 45 17.70 8.09 3.75
N GLU A 46 17.35 8.34 2.49
CA GLU A 46 16.52 7.47 1.66
C GLU A 46 17.08 6.05 1.49
N ASN A 47 18.40 5.85 1.50
CA ASN A 47 18.99 4.53 1.35
C ASN A 47 18.81 3.68 2.62
N GLN A 48 18.86 4.29 3.80
CA GLN A 48 18.54 3.59 5.04
C GLN A 48 17.05 3.24 5.10
N ARG A 49 16.16 4.14 4.66
CA ARG A 49 14.71 3.86 4.61
C ARG A 49 14.36 2.77 3.58
N LYS A 50 15.02 2.76 2.42
CA LYS A 50 14.85 1.69 1.42
C LYS A 50 15.32 0.34 1.97
N LEU A 51 16.43 0.31 2.71
CA LEU A 51 16.90 -0.90 3.40
C LEU A 51 15.92 -1.35 4.49
N ASP A 52 15.37 -0.41 5.27
CA ASP A 52 14.31 -0.69 6.26
C ASP A 52 13.10 -1.35 5.60
N MET A 53 12.61 -0.80 4.47
CA MET A 53 11.50 -1.38 3.71
C MET A 53 11.79 -2.81 3.22
N LEU A 54 13.04 -3.10 2.83
CA LEU A 54 13.46 -4.45 2.40
C LEU A 54 13.51 -5.43 3.58
N LEU A 55 14.07 -5.01 4.72
CA LEU A 55 14.27 -5.87 5.89
C LEU A 55 12.95 -6.15 6.63
N THR A 56 12.03 -5.19 6.63
CA THR A 56 10.75 -5.29 7.36
C THR A 56 9.70 -6.19 6.71
N HIS A 57 10.08 -6.88 5.65
CA HIS A 57 9.35 -8.05 5.16
C HIS A 57 9.63 -9.31 6.01
N PHE A 58 10.77 -9.37 6.70
CA PHE A 58 11.21 -10.52 7.49
C PHE A 58 11.04 -10.35 9.00
N THR A 59 10.94 -9.12 9.47
CA THR A 59 10.85 -8.81 10.91
C THR A 59 10.25 -7.42 11.15
N LYS A 60 9.62 -7.23 12.31
CA LYS A 60 9.25 -5.90 12.83
C LYS A 60 10.26 -5.37 13.84
N GLU A 61 11.15 -6.21 14.33
CA GLU A 61 12.17 -5.89 15.33
C GLU A 61 13.46 -5.41 14.65
N ILE A 62 13.48 -4.12 14.30
CA ILE A 62 14.62 -3.49 13.65
C ILE A 62 15.06 -2.22 14.38
N LYS A 63 16.37 -2.09 14.58
CA LYS A 63 17.02 -0.87 15.07
C LYS A 63 18.05 -0.39 14.06
N ILE A 64 17.98 0.89 13.71
CA ILE A 64 18.89 1.53 12.74
C ILE A 64 19.67 2.64 13.43
N ILE A 65 21.00 2.56 13.43
CA ILE A 65 21.89 3.54 14.08
C ILE A 65 23.11 3.88 13.22
N SER A 66 23.66 5.08 13.44
CA SER A 66 24.94 5.46 12.86
C SER A 66 26.07 4.65 13.47
N VAL A 67 27.07 4.30 12.65
CA VAL A 67 28.28 3.61 13.12
C VAL A 67 29.06 4.40 14.18
N ASP A 68 28.94 5.73 14.17
CA ASP A 68 29.58 6.61 15.15
C ASP A 68 28.90 6.56 16.52
N GLU A 69 27.63 6.13 16.58
CA GLU A 69 26.84 6.00 17.81
C GLU A 69 26.89 4.59 18.41
N PHE A 70 27.41 3.62 17.65
CA PHE A 70 27.42 2.21 18.01
C PHE A 70 28.16 1.92 19.32
N LYS A 71 27.53 1.11 20.18
CA LYS A 71 28.10 0.56 21.39
C LYS A 71 27.95 -0.95 21.38
N LYS A 72 28.89 -1.68 21.99
CA LYS A 72 28.83 -3.16 22.07
C LYS A 72 27.53 -3.68 22.72
N SER A 73 26.93 -2.91 23.63
CA SER A 73 25.65 -3.23 24.25
C SER A 73 24.46 -3.23 23.28
N ASP A 74 24.57 -2.58 22.12
CA ASP A 74 23.52 -2.57 21.09
C ASP A 74 23.36 -3.94 20.43
N LEU A 75 24.33 -4.86 20.58
CA LEU A 75 24.26 -6.24 20.08
C LEU A 75 23.50 -7.20 21.01
N ASN A 76 23.02 -6.74 22.16
CA ASN A 76 22.32 -7.61 23.10
C ASN A 76 20.98 -8.06 22.51
N GLY A 77 20.79 -9.36 22.31
CA GLY A 77 19.56 -9.93 21.75
C GLY A 77 19.50 -9.94 20.22
N VAL A 78 20.37 -9.17 19.56
CA VAL A 78 20.45 -9.12 18.09
C VAL A 78 20.80 -10.49 17.54
N THR A 79 20.07 -10.90 16.51
CA THR A 79 20.28 -12.17 15.79
C THR A 79 20.95 -11.93 14.43
N HIS A 80 20.60 -10.81 13.77
CA HIS A 80 21.11 -10.43 12.46
C HIS A 80 21.70 -9.03 12.50
N LEU A 81 22.96 -8.89 12.06
CA LEU A 81 23.67 -7.63 11.98
C LEU A 81 23.81 -7.21 10.52
N VAL A 82 23.42 -5.99 10.18
CA VAL A 82 23.55 -5.43 8.84
C VAL A 82 24.41 -4.18 8.90
N TYR A 83 25.46 -4.13 8.08
CA TYR A 83 26.27 -2.93 7.88
C TYR A 83 25.97 -2.31 6.53
N GLN A 84 25.57 -1.04 6.52
CA GLN A 84 25.30 -0.28 5.30
C GLN A 84 26.38 0.77 5.05
N GLY A 85 27.40 0.41 4.26
CA GLY A 85 28.51 1.29 3.89
C GLY A 85 28.25 2.05 2.59
N MET A 86 27.54 3.18 2.65
CA MET A 86 27.17 3.97 1.45
C MET A 86 28.35 4.71 0.82
N LYS A 87 29.39 4.98 1.61
CA LYS A 87 30.65 5.58 1.13
C LYS A 87 31.86 5.03 1.89
N LYS A 88 33.06 5.41 1.42
CA LYS A 88 34.29 5.19 2.19
C LYS A 88 34.25 5.97 3.50
N HIS A 89 34.49 5.28 4.60
CA HIS A 89 34.44 5.81 5.95
C HIS A 89 35.44 5.04 6.83
N GLN A 90 36.15 5.73 7.71
CA GLN A 90 37.08 5.07 8.63
C GLN A 90 36.29 4.46 9.79
N LEU A 91 36.16 3.14 9.81
CA LEU A 91 35.34 2.46 10.79
C LEU A 91 35.93 2.58 12.22
N PRO A 92 35.10 2.85 13.24
CA PRO A 92 35.53 2.80 14.64
C PRO A 92 36.07 1.41 15.01
N LYS A 93 37.17 1.35 15.77
CA LYS A 93 37.78 0.07 16.21
C LYS A 93 36.82 -0.80 17.03
N VAL A 94 35.90 -0.18 17.76
CA VAL A 94 34.87 -0.87 18.56
C VAL A 94 33.93 -1.64 17.62
N TRP A 95 33.52 -1.03 16.52
CA TRP A 95 32.68 -1.65 15.50
C TRP A 95 33.41 -2.80 14.80
N ILE A 96 34.64 -2.59 14.34
CA ILE A 96 35.44 -3.63 13.65
C ILE A 96 35.55 -4.90 14.53
N ARG A 97 35.92 -4.74 15.80
CA ARG A 97 36.01 -5.85 16.75
C ARG A 97 34.67 -6.52 16.98
N ALA A 98 33.60 -5.73 17.10
CA ALA A 98 32.26 -6.25 17.33
C ALA A 98 31.80 -7.14 16.17
N VAL A 99 32.03 -6.73 14.92
CA VAL A 99 31.69 -7.54 13.72
C VAL A 99 32.51 -8.84 13.66
N ASP A 100 33.80 -8.78 13.99
CA ASP A 100 34.67 -9.97 13.99
C ASP A 100 34.33 -10.97 15.11
N GLU A 101 33.92 -10.48 16.28
CA GLU A 101 33.54 -11.30 17.44
C GLU A 101 32.09 -11.82 17.38
N TYR A 102 31.24 -11.23 16.52
CA TYR A 102 29.82 -11.57 16.45
C TYR A 102 29.62 -12.95 15.79
N GLU A 103 28.93 -13.86 16.48
CA GLU A 103 28.72 -15.25 16.01
C GLU A 103 27.50 -15.39 15.08
N GLY A 104 26.53 -14.47 15.20
CA GLY A 104 25.30 -14.46 14.39
C GLY A 104 25.54 -14.13 12.92
N LYS A 105 24.46 -13.89 12.17
CA LYS A 105 24.56 -13.57 10.74
C LYS A 105 24.92 -12.11 10.53
N VAL A 106 25.84 -11.84 9.60
CA VAL A 106 26.27 -10.48 9.26
C VAL A 106 26.16 -10.27 7.77
N ALA A 107 25.52 -9.18 7.35
CA ALA A 107 25.53 -8.71 5.97
C ALA A 107 26.23 -7.35 5.87
N VAL A 108 27.15 -7.20 4.93
CA VAL A 108 27.89 -5.95 4.66
C VAL A 108 27.59 -5.47 3.26
N PHE A 109 27.06 -4.25 3.17
CA PHE A 109 26.73 -3.58 1.92
C PHE A 109 27.82 -2.61 1.51
N GLY A 110 28.25 -2.70 0.25
CA GLY A 110 29.03 -1.65 -0.41
C GLY A 110 30.47 -1.52 0.09
N TYR A 111 30.79 -0.35 0.66
CA TYR A 111 32.14 0.06 1.05
C TYR A 111 32.56 -0.45 2.44
N ASN A 112 33.88 -0.37 2.71
CA ASN A 112 34.52 -0.54 4.02
C ASN A 112 34.66 -1.97 4.53
N GLN A 113 34.22 -2.97 3.77
CA GLN A 113 34.40 -4.37 4.12
C GLN A 113 35.88 -4.74 4.34
N GLU A 114 36.81 -4.07 3.64
CA GLU A 114 38.25 -4.31 3.72
C GLU A 114 38.87 -3.97 5.07
N GLN A 115 38.15 -3.21 5.90
CA GLN A 115 38.56 -2.86 7.26
C GLN A 115 38.11 -3.90 8.31
N LEU A 116 37.21 -4.81 7.92
CA LEU A 116 36.75 -5.91 8.76
C LEU A 116 37.78 -7.05 8.73
N GLY A 117 37.83 -7.86 9.80
CA GLY A 117 38.90 -8.83 10.02
C GLY A 117 38.71 -10.14 9.27
N SER A 118 39.01 -11.26 9.94
CA SER A 118 39.09 -12.58 9.29
C SER A 118 37.79 -12.99 8.60
N ARG A 119 36.64 -12.54 9.12
CA ARG A 119 35.31 -12.92 8.66
C ARG A 119 35.01 -12.49 7.22
N TYR A 120 35.64 -11.42 6.73
CA TYR A 120 35.41 -10.87 5.38
C TYR A 120 36.61 -11.03 4.43
N ARG A 121 37.60 -11.85 4.78
CA ARG A 121 38.74 -12.15 3.89
C ARG A 121 38.35 -12.80 2.56
N PHE A 122 37.16 -13.39 2.47
CA PHE A 122 36.62 -13.95 1.23
C PHE A 122 36.16 -12.87 0.24
N ALA A 123 36.04 -11.61 0.64
CA ALA A 123 35.46 -10.54 -0.15
C ALA A 123 36.53 -9.53 -0.65
N GLU A 124 37.60 -9.97 -1.32
CA GLU A 124 38.63 -9.03 -1.82
C GLU A 124 38.03 -8.05 -2.85
N ALA A 125 38.14 -6.75 -2.63
CA ALA A 125 37.57 -5.73 -3.52
C ALA A 125 38.09 -5.85 -4.98
N ASN A 126 37.19 -5.85 -5.95
CA ASN A 126 37.49 -5.94 -7.40
C ASN A 126 37.06 -4.69 -8.19
N GLY A 127 36.76 -3.61 -7.47
CA GLY A 127 36.35 -2.32 -8.01
C GLY A 127 34.87 -2.27 -8.42
N GLU A 128 34.46 -1.06 -8.77
CA GLU A 128 33.12 -0.77 -9.27
C GLU A 128 32.95 -1.29 -10.69
N LYS A 129 31.76 -1.83 -10.99
CA LYS A 129 31.39 -2.40 -12.30
C LYS A 129 30.06 -1.82 -12.74
N THR A 130 30.01 -1.38 -13.99
CA THR A 130 28.76 -1.00 -14.66
C THR A 130 28.07 -2.25 -15.19
N VAL A 131 26.81 -2.45 -14.85
CA VAL A 131 26.03 -3.66 -15.14
C VAL A 131 24.63 -3.31 -15.65
N HIS A 132 24.00 -4.25 -16.36
CA HIS A 132 22.68 -4.08 -16.97
C HIS A 132 21.77 -5.33 -16.88
N SER A 133 22.17 -6.35 -16.12
CA SER A 133 21.32 -7.51 -15.84
C SER A 133 21.83 -8.30 -14.64
N PHE A 134 20.93 -9.04 -14.00
CA PHE A 134 21.23 -9.89 -12.84
C PHE A 134 20.71 -11.31 -13.07
N TYR A 135 21.35 -12.29 -12.43
CA TYR A 135 20.87 -13.66 -12.41
C TYR A 135 21.23 -14.39 -11.11
N LEU A 136 20.34 -15.28 -10.67
CA LEU A 136 20.56 -16.17 -9.54
C LEU A 136 21.48 -17.32 -9.94
N THR A 137 22.45 -17.65 -9.08
CA THR A 137 23.35 -18.78 -9.37
C THR A 137 22.72 -20.14 -9.09
N GLN A 138 21.74 -20.20 -8.20
CA GLN A 138 21.01 -21.43 -7.89
C GLN A 138 20.02 -21.81 -9.00
N ASN A 139 19.59 -20.84 -9.81
CA ASN A 139 18.74 -21.06 -10.98
C ASN A 139 19.12 -20.07 -12.09
N GLU A 140 19.97 -20.52 -13.02
CA GLU A 140 20.48 -19.66 -14.11
C GLU A 140 19.39 -19.18 -15.09
N ASN A 141 18.20 -19.80 -15.07
CA ASN A 141 17.05 -19.32 -15.84
C ASN A 141 16.40 -18.09 -15.20
N THR A 142 16.59 -17.87 -13.90
CA THR A 142 16.07 -16.69 -13.19
C THR A 142 17.00 -15.51 -13.40
N LYS A 143 16.67 -14.67 -14.37
CA LYS A 143 17.43 -13.47 -14.74
C LYS A 143 16.50 -12.36 -15.22
N PHE A 144 16.94 -11.12 -15.08
CA PHE A 144 16.24 -9.98 -15.68
C PHE A 144 17.23 -8.90 -16.15
N ASN A 145 16.79 -8.12 -17.15
CA ASN A 145 17.52 -6.95 -17.63
C ASN A 145 17.16 -5.74 -16.77
N SER A 146 18.18 -4.97 -16.38
CA SER A 146 18.01 -3.75 -15.60
C SER A 146 18.42 -2.52 -16.39
N SER A 147 18.03 -1.34 -15.89
CA SER A 147 18.71 -0.11 -16.25
C SER A 147 20.21 -0.21 -15.93
N VAL A 148 21.04 0.52 -16.68
CA VAL A 148 22.48 0.57 -16.46
C VAL A 148 22.75 1.17 -15.08
N GLN A 149 23.54 0.47 -14.27
CA GLN A 149 23.85 0.86 -12.89
C GLN A 149 25.21 0.36 -12.45
N SER A 150 25.68 0.83 -11.30
CA SER A 150 26.95 0.43 -10.72
C SER A 150 26.78 -0.55 -9.56
N ILE A 151 27.67 -1.54 -9.48
CA ILE A 151 27.85 -2.41 -8.32
C ILE A 151 29.31 -2.44 -7.88
N HIS A 152 29.56 -2.77 -6.62
CA HIS A 152 30.88 -3.08 -6.09
C HIS A 152 31.13 -4.58 -6.14
N SER A 153 31.96 -5.03 -7.07
CA SER A 153 32.28 -6.44 -7.20
C SER A 153 33.49 -6.81 -6.34
N ILE A 154 33.59 -8.10 -6.01
CA ILE A 154 34.70 -8.70 -5.27
C ILE A 154 35.27 -9.90 -6.02
N LYS A 155 36.47 -10.33 -5.63
CA LYS A 155 37.03 -11.64 -5.94
C LYS A 155 36.68 -12.59 -4.78
N PRO A 156 35.74 -13.52 -4.97
CA PRO A 156 35.33 -14.43 -3.91
C PRO A 156 36.48 -15.36 -3.53
N GLY A 157 36.73 -15.51 -2.23
CA GLY A 157 37.74 -16.42 -1.68
C GLY A 157 37.32 -17.89 -1.80
N PRO A 158 38.26 -18.83 -1.60
CA PRO A 158 37.95 -20.26 -1.63
C PRO A 158 36.85 -20.63 -0.61
N GLY A 159 35.88 -21.45 -1.03
CA GLY A 159 34.77 -21.89 -0.18
C GLY A 159 33.70 -20.82 0.08
N SER A 160 33.67 -19.74 -0.71
CA SER A 160 32.54 -18.81 -0.72
C SER A 160 31.56 -19.13 -1.85
N ASP A 161 30.28 -18.91 -1.58
CA ASP A 161 29.20 -19.06 -2.53
C ASP A 161 28.88 -17.71 -3.16
N VAL A 162 28.82 -17.65 -4.49
CA VAL A 162 28.24 -16.49 -5.18
C VAL A 162 26.75 -16.76 -5.33
N LEU A 163 25.90 -15.92 -4.75
CA LEU A 163 24.44 -16.06 -4.78
C LEU A 163 23.82 -15.31 -5.97
N VAL A 164 24.36 -14.12 -6.26
CA VAL A 164 23.91 -13.29 -7.37
C VAL A 164 25.11 -12.83 -8.18
N LYS A 165 24.97 -12.94 -9.50
CA LYS A 165 25.91 -12.41 -10.47
C LYS A 165 25.25 -11.30 -11.28
N ALA A 166 26.04 -10.30 -11.67
CA ALA A 166 25.63 -9.21 -12.52
C ALA A 166 26.46 -9.20 -13.81
N VAL A 167 25.87 -8.76 -14.92
CA VAL A 167 26.52 -8.74 -16.24
C VAL A 167 26.78 -7.30 -16.67
N GLY A 168 28.01 -7.03 -17.14
CA GLY A 168 28.42 -5.77 -17.74
C GLY A 168 29.24 -6.01 -19.00
N GLY A 169 28.68 -5.65 -20.17
CA GLY A 169 29.27 -6.03 -21.46
C GLY A 169 29.34 -7.55 -21.57
N ASP A 170 30.49 -8.09 -22.01
CA ASP A 170 30.69 -9.55 -22.13
C ASP A 170 31.17 -10.21 -20.82
N HIS A 171 31.21 -9.47 -19.71
CA HIS A 171 31.76 -9.95 -18.44
C HIS A 171 30.67 -10.15 -17.39
N THR A 172 30.89 -11.16 -16.55
CA THR A 172 30.08 -11.44 -15.37
C THR A 172 30.88 -11.10 -14.12
N HIS A 173 30.20 -10.49 -13.16
CA HIS A 173 30.77 -10.03 -11.90
C HIS A 173 29.97 -10.57 -10.70
N PRO A 174 30.61 -11.13 -9.67
CA PRO A 174 29.95 -11.42 -8.40
C PRO A 174 29.37 -10.14 -7.79
N MET A 175 28.10 -10.20 -7.40
CA MET A 175 27.38 -9.09 -6.78
C MET A 175 27.05 -9.40 -5.31
N ILE A 176 26.47 -10.58 -5.05
CA ILE A 176 26.15 -11.02 -3.70
C ILE A 176 26.85 -12.35 -3.44
N THR A 177 27.61 -12.41 -2.35
CA THR A 177 28.40 -13.58 -1.97
C THR A 177 28.25 -13.89 -0.50
N LYS A 178 28.44 -15.16 -0.16
CA LYS A 178 28.29 -15.67 1.20
C LYS A 178 29.47 -16.57 1.55
N GLN A 179 29.94 -16.47 2.78
CA GLN A 179 30.76 -17.50 3.41
C GLN A 179 30.26 -17.73 4.83
N GLU A 180 29.80 -18.95 5.11
CA GLU A 180 29.17 -19.31 6.38
C GLU A 180 28.03 -18.34 6.74
N ASN A 181 28.12 -17.64 7.88
CA ASN A 181 27.14 -16.67 8.36
C ASN A 181 27.44 -15.23 7.89
N SER A 182 28.29 -15.04 6.88
CA SER A 182 28.77 -13.72 6.43
C SER A 182 28.37 -13.45 4.98
N TYR A 183 27.77 -12.31 4.72
CA TYR A 183 27.30 -11.92 3.39
C TYR A 183 27.96 -10.61 2.97
N TYR A 184 28.51 -10.58 1.76
CA TYR A 184 28.90 -9.33 1.11
C TYR A 184 27.91 -9.02 -0.02
N ILE A 185 27.32 -7.83 0.04
CA ILE A 185 26.34 -7.32 -0.91
C ILE A 185 26.93 -6.09 -1.58
N GLY A 186 27.30 -6.21 -2.86
CA GLY A 186 27.98 -5.19 -3.65
C GLY A 186 27.13 -3.99 -4.07
N VAL A 187 26.21 -3.52 -3.24
CA VAL A 187 25.24 -2.46 -3.58
C VAL A 187 25.44 -1.25 -2.68
N THR A 188 25.52 -0.07 -3.31
CA THR A 188 25.63 1.23 -2.62
C THR A 188 24.48 2.18 -2.93
N ASN A 189 23.65 1.84 -3.91
CA ASN A 189 22.42 2.55 -4.24
C ASN A 189 21.28 1.51 -4.30
N LEU A 190 20.44 1.49 -3.27
CA LEU A 190 19.29 0.57 -3.21
C LEU A 190 18.06 1.12 -3.93
N MET A 191 18.10 2.36 -4.42
CA MET A 191 17.02 3.00 -5.18
C MET A 191 16.94 2.50 -6.63
N SER A 192 17.72 1.48 -6.97
CA SER A 192 17.79 0.90 -8.31
C SER A 192 17.18 -0.50 -8.34
N ASP A 193 17.12 -1.06 -9.55
CA ASP A 193 16.75 -2.46 -9.80
C ASP A 193 17.59 -3.48 -9.00
N SER A 194 18.73 -3.08 -8.42
CA SER A 194 19.55 -3.94 -7.54
C SER A 194 18.84 -4.34 -6.24
N SER A 195 17.78 -3.63 -5.83
CA SER A 195 16.97 -3.98 -4.67
C SER A 195 16.21 -5.30 -4.83
N ILE A 196 15.84 -5.68 -6.06
CA ILE A 196 15.15 -6.94 -6.39
C ILE A 196 16.00 -8.17 -5.99
N PRO A 197 17.25 -8.34 -6.50
CA PRO A 197 18.08 -9.47 -6.10
C PRO A 197 18.54 -9.42 -4.66
N VAL A 198 18.63 -8.23 -4.05
CA VAL A 198 18.87 -8.11 -2.61
C VAL A 198 17.70 -8.71 -1.85
N GLY A 199 16.46 -8.35 -2.18
CA GLY A 199 15.25 -8.90 -1.56
C GLY A 199 15.21 -10.42 -1.60
N GLU A 200 15.48 -11.03 -2.76
CA GLU A 200 15.51 -12.50 -2.89
C GLU A 200 16.58 -13.16 -2.00
N VAL A 201 17.78 -12.58 -1.91
CA VAL A 201 18.83 -13.14 -1.04
C VAL A 201 18.48 -13.00 0.45
N LEU A 202 17.68 -12.00 0.84
CA LEU A 202 17.31 -11.80 2.23
C LEU A 202 16.53 -12.99 2.81
N HIS A 203 15.76 -13.76 2.02
CA HIS A 203 15.15 -15.03 2.48
C HIS A 203 16.20 -16.01 2.99
N THR A 204 17.32 -16.13 2.28
CA THR A 204 18.45 -16.97 2.68
C THR A 204 19.22 -16.34 3.86
N PHE A 205 19.33 -15.01 3.91
CA PHE A 205 19.94 -14.32 5.04
C PHE A 205 19.14 -14.54 6.33
N PHE A 206 17.81 -14.52 6.30
CA PHE A 206 16.96 -14.72 7.47
C PHE A 206 16.63 -16.19 7.77
N ASN A 207 16.92 -17.12 6.84
CA ASN A 207 16.40 -18.50 6.86
C ASN A 207 14.87 -18.54 6.93
N MET A 208 14.21 -17.63 6.22
CA MET A 208 12.76 -17.55 6.12
C MET A 208 12.35 -17.86 4.69
N ASP A 209 11.72 -19.02 4.52
CA ASP A 209 11.21 -19.47 3.23
C ASP A 209 9.73 -19.08 3.14
N HIS A 210 9.46 -17.89 2.61
CA HIS A 210 8.11 -17.48 2.26
C HIS A 210 7.61 -18.32 1.08
N GLU A 211 6.29 -18.51 1.00
CA GLU A 211 5.68 -19.28 -0.07
C GLU A 211 6.04 -18.67 -1.44
N HIS A 212 6.35 -19.53 -2.41
CA HIS A 212 6.59 -19.12 -3.80
C HIS A 212 5.26 -18.73 -4.45
N GLN A 213 4.82 -17.50 -4.21
CA GLN A 213 3.59 -16.93 -4.72
C GLN A 213 3.80 -15.47 -5.06
N HIS A 214 3.22 -15.00 -6.17
CA HIS A 214 3.38 -13.61 -6.57
C HIS A 214 2.10 -12.83 -6.28
N PRO A 215 1.98 -12.15 -5.11
CA PRO A 215 0.81 -11.34 -4.84
C PRO A 215 0.73 -10.18 -5.85
N GLY A 216 -0.46 -9.65 -6.08
CA GLY A 216 -0.62 -8.49 -6.95
C GLY A 216 -1.90 -7.71 -6.73
N TYR A 217 -1.94 -6.47 -7.21
CA TYR A 217 -3.18 -5.68 -7.20
C TYR A 217 -3.22 -4.70 -8.37
N ILE A 218 -4.44 -4.35 -8.78
CA ILE A 218 -4.69 -3.28 -9.74
C ILE A 218 -5.46 -2.18 -9.02
N ARG A 219 -4.98 -0.94 -9.11
CA ARG A 219 -5.66 0.21 -8.52
C ARG A 219 -6.24 1.11 -9.61
N LEU A 220 -7.54 1.41 -9.49
CA LEU A 220 -8.21 2.40 -10.33
C LEU A 220 -8.03 3.77 -9.70
N GLU A 221 -7.28 4.63 -10.38
CA GLU A 221 -6.77 5.90 -9.82
C GLU A 221 -7.74 7.08 -10.03
N ASP A 222 -7.58 8.12 -9.21
CA ASP A 222 -8.25 9.42 -9.33
C ASP A 222 -9.78 9.34 -9.47
N VAL A 223 -10.42 8.48 -8.66
CA VAL A 223 -11.87 8.33 -8.71
C VAL A 223 -12.54 9.37 -7.83
N HIS A 224 -12.98 10.47 -8.44
CA HIS A 224 -13.64 11.60 -7.77
C HIS A 224 -15.09 11.82 -8.27
N PRO A 225 -15.88 12.73 -7.66
CA PRO A 225 -17.30 12.91 -8.01
C PRO A 225 -17.61 13.30 -9.47
N LEU A 226 -16.65 13.85 -10.23
CA LEU A 226 -16.89 14.30 -11.61
C LEU A 226 -16.45 13.29 -12.68
N VAL A 227 -15.95 12.12 -12.29
CA VAL A 227 -15.57 11.09 -13.26
C VAL A 227 -16.77 10.61 -14.07
N ASP A 228 -16.52 10.12 -15.28
CA ASP A 228 -17.55 9.50 -16.11
C ASP A 228 -17.95 8.12 -15.53
N PRO A 229 -19.17 7.96 -14.99
CA PRO A 229 -19.59 6.69 -14.37
C PRO A 229 -19.74 5.55 -15.38
N VAL A 230 -19.91 5.84 -16.67
CA VAL A 230 -20.02 4.82 -17.73
C VAL A 230 -18.64 4.23 -18.02
N LYS A 231 -17.62 5.08 -18.20
CA LYS A 231 -16.24 4.63 -18.37
C LYS A 231 -15.71 3.90 -17.13
N LEU A 232 -15.96 4.47 -15.95
CA LEU A 232 -15.58 3.85 -14.68
C LEU A 232 -16.15 2.44 -14.55
N ARG A 233 -17.45 2.27 -14.87
CA ARG A 233 -18.10 0.97 -14.85
C ARG A 233 -17.54 0.02 -15.90
N ALA A 234 -17.31 0.48 -17.13
CA ALA A 234 -16.75 -0.36 -18.19
C ALA A 234 -15.35 -0.90 -17.84
N VAL A 235 -14.51 -0.07 -17.23
CA VAL A 235 -13.18 -0.49 -16.74
C VAL A 235 -13.30 -1.50 -15.60
N ALA A 236 -14.22 -1.27 -14.65
CA ALA A 236 -14.48 -2.23 -13.57
C ALA A 236 -15.01 -3.58 -14.09
N ASP A 237 -15.93 -3.55 -15.06
CA ASP A 237 -16.52 -4.76 -15.65
C ASP A 237 -15.44 -5.64 -16.30
N VAL A 238 -14.37 -5.07 -16.89
CA VAL A 238 -13.22 -5.86 -17.40
C VAL A 238 -12.54 -6.67 -16.29
N LEU A 239 -12.33 -6.07 -15.11
CA LEU A 239 -11.68 -6.74 -13.99
C LEU A 239 -12.60 -7.78 -13.36
N ILE A 240 -13.89 -7.44 -13.21
CA ILE A 240 -14.93 -8.35 -12.70
C ILE A 240 -15.09 -9.57 -13.60
N ASP A 241 -15.17 -9.38 -14.92
CA ASP A 241 -15.34 -10.46 -15.89
C ASP A 241 -14.12 -11.40 -15.97
N ARG A 242 -12.95 -10.95 -15.49
CA ARG A 242 -11.73 -11.76 -15.35
C ARG A 242 -11.53 -12.32 -13.93
N ASP A 243 -12.50 -12.15 -13.03
CA ASP A 243 -12.42 -12.54 -11.62
C ASP A 243 -11.21 -11.91 -10.89
N ILE A 244 -10.80 -10.70 -11.28
CA ILE A 244 -9.68 -9.96 -10.67
C ILE A 244 -10.23 -8.98 -9.63
N PRO A 245 -10.00 -9.19 -8.31
CA PRO A 245 -10.25 -8.18 -7.30
C PRO A 245 -9.32 -6.96 -7.50
N PHE A 246 -9.80 -5.78 -7.13
CA PHE A 246 -9.11 -4.54 -7.43
C PHE A 246 -9.34 -3.46 -6.37
N MET A 247 -8.50 -2.43 -6.39
CA MET A 247 -8.58 -1.28 -5.51
C MET A 247 -9.14 -0.06 -6.25
N ILE A 248 -9.80 0.83 -5.52
CA ILE A 248 -10.39 2.07 -6.04
C ILE A 248 -9.86 3.22 -5.21
N ALA A 249 -8.97 4.03 -5.78
CA ALA A 249 -8.44 5.23 -5.13
C ALA A 249 -9.50 6.34 -5.20
N VAL A 250 -10.29 6.49 -4.14
CA VAL A 250 -11.43 7.40 -4.09
C VAL A 250 -11.04 8.72 -3.44
N ILE A 251 -11.30 9.82 -4.14
CA ILE A 251 -11.23 11.18 -3.64
C ILE A 251 -12.67 11.63 -3.32
N PRO A 252 -13.05 11.79 -2.03
CA PRO A 252 -14.45 12.07 -1.66
C PRO A 252 -14.99 13.40 -2.21
N VAL A 253 -14.14 14.41 -2.35
CA VAL A 253 -14.53 15.77 -2.74
C VAL A 253 -13.70 16.25 -3.92
N TYR A 254 -14.39 16.64 -4.98
CA TYR A 254 -13.79 17.43 -6.05
C TYR A 254 -13.91 18.92 -5.72
N THR A 255 -12.82 19.67 -5.83
CA THR A 255 -12.81 21.12 -5.63
C THR A 255 -12.35 21.81 -6.90
N ASN A 256 -13.21 22.66 -7.47
CA ASN A 256 -12.86 23.42 -8.66
C ASN A 256 -11.82 24.51 -8.31
N PRO A 257 -10.64 24.54 -8.96
CA PRO A 257 -9.55 25.44 -8.57
C PRO A 257 -9.87 26.93 -8.82
N ASP A 258 -10.64 27.24 -9.87
CA ASP A 258 -10.97 28.62 -10.23
C ASP A 258 -12.01 29.26 -9.30
N THR A 259 -12.99 28.46 -8.86
CA THR A 259 -14.16 28.95 -8.12
C THR A 259 -14.17 28.57 -6.65
N GLY A 260 -13.33 27.60 -6.24
CA GLY A 260 -13.35 26.99 -4.91
C GLY A 260 -14.60 26.16 -4.62
N LYS A 261 -15.46 25.93 -5.63
CA LYS A 261 -16.71 25.17 -5.45
C LYS A 261 -16.40 23.69 -5.22
N GLN A 262 -16.90 23.16 -4.12
CA GLN A 262 -16.82 21.73 -3.79
C GLN A 262 -18.01 20.95 -4.37
N SER A 263 -17.72 19.76 -4.86
CA SER A 263 -18.64 18.76 -5.40
C SER A 263 -18.41 17.46 -4.64
N HIS A 264 -19.47 16.94 -3.99
CA HIS A 264 -19.40 15.74 -3.17
C HIS A 264 -20.01 14.54 -3.89
N LEU A 265 -19.66 13.30 -3.49
CA LEU A 265 -20.26 12.08 -4.07
C LEU A 265 -21.80 12.06 -3.99
N SER A 266 -22.40 12.70 -2.98
CA SER A 266 -23.87 12.82 -2.86
C SER A 266 -24.53 13.64 -3.97
N ASP A 267 -23.77 14.53 -4.60
CA ASP A 267 -24.25 15.38 -5.69
C ASP A 267 -24.26 14.61 -7.03
N TYR A 268 -23.51 13.51 -7.13
CA TYR A 268 -23.31 12.70 -8.33
C TYR A 268 -23.76 11.25 -8.10
N PRO A 269 -25.08 10.99 -8.04
CA PRO A 269 -25.64 9.71 -7.62
C PRO A 269 -25.25 8.53 -8.52
N GLU A 270 -25.03 8.75 -9.82
CA GLU A 270 -24.59 7.67 -10.73
C GLU A 270 -23.15 7.23 -10.45
N VAL A 271 -22.24 8.16 -10.12
CA VAL A 271 -20.87 7.83 -9.69
C VAL A 271 -20.91 7.04 -8.39
N LEU A 272 -21.69 7.52 -7.39
CA LEU A 272 -21.84 6.81 -6.12
C LEU A 272 -22.44 5.41 -6.29
N LYS A 273 -23.39 5.24 -7.23
CA LYS A 273 -23.96 3.94 -7.56
C LYS A 273 -22.93 3.01 -8.22
N THR A 274 -22.11 3.54 -9.13
CA THR A 274 -21.00 2.79 -9.75
C THR A 274 -19.98 2.35 -8.69
N LEU A 275 -19.57 3.24 -7.78
CA LEU A 275 -18.66 2.89 -6.68
C LEU A 275 -19.21 1.77 -5.78
N LYS A 276 -20.50 1.84 -5.43
CA LYS A 276 -21.16 0.76 -4.66
C LYS A 276 -21.24 -0.55 -5.44
N TYR A 277 -21.49 -0.47 -6.74
CA TYR A 277 -21.47 -1.64 -7.62
C TYR A 277 -20.08 -2.27 -7.61
N MET A 278 -19.01 -1.48 -7.79
CA MET A 278 -17.63 -1.97 -7.75
C MET A 278 -17.31 -2.60 -6.39
N GLN A 279 -17.68 -1.93 -5.28
CA GLN A 279 -17.45 -2.44 -3.93
C GLN A 279 -18.12 -3.81 -3.69
N ASN A 280 -19.32 -4.00 -4.22
CA ASN A 280 -20.05 -5.26 -4.09
C ASN A 280 -19.56 -6.37 -5.05
N ASN A 281 -18.62 -6.07 -5.94
CA ASN A 281 -18.11 -7.00 -6.95
C ASN A 281 -16.56 -7.02 -6.97
N GLY A 282 -15.93 -7.12 -5.80
CA GLY A 282 -14.47 -7.30 -5.67
C GLY A 282 -13.62 -6.02 -5.67
N GLY A 283 -14.24 -4.85 -5.81
CA GLY A 283 -13.58 -3.56 -5.64
C GLY A 283 -13.41 -3.20 -4.16
N SER A 284 -12.24 -2.70 -3.77
CA SER A 284 -11.98 -2.26 -2.40
C SER A 284 -11.63 -0.78 -2.39
N VAL A 285 -12.26 -0.01 -1.50
CA VAL A 285 -12.07 1.45 -1.45
C VAL A 285 -10.76 1.78 -0.73
N VAL A 286 -9.92 2.59 -1.37
CA VAL A 286 -8.72 3.19 -0.81
C VAL A 286 -8.96 4.69 -0.72
N LEU A 287 -8.72 5.30 0.45
CA LEU A 287 -8.83 6.75 0.59
C LEU A 287 -7.61 7.40 -0.06
N HIS A 288 -7.82 8.16 -1.13
CA HIS A 288 -6.77 8.83 -1.91
C HIS A 288 -6.70 10.33 -1.60
N GLY A 289 -6.54 10.65 -0.31
CA GLY A 289 -6.77 12.00 0.19
C GLY A 289 -8.26 12.38 0.26
N TYR A 290 -8.56 13.56 0.81
CA TYR A 290 -9.94 14.04 0.95
C TYR A 290 -10.34 14.93 -0.23
N THR A 291 -9.45 15.83 -0.65
CA THR A 291 -9.67 16.73 -1.78
C THR A 291 -8.60 16.62 -2.85
N HIS A 292 -7.51 15.87 -2.60
CA HIS A 292 -6.35 15.77 -3.49
C HIS A 292 -5.74 17.16 -3.79
N GLN A 293 -5.81 18.06 -2.81
CA GLN A 293 -5.44 19.47 -2.97
C GLN A 293 -5.00 20.09 -1.64
N TYR A 294 -3.84 20.76 -1.70
CA TYR A 294 -3.37 21.75 -0.74
C TYR A 294 -3.47 23.15 -1.35
N HIS A 295 -2.89 23.36 -2.53
CA HIS A 295 -3.04 24.59 -3.32
C HIS A 295 -4.25 24.55 -4.26
N ALA A 296 -4.51 25.63 -5.00
CA ALA A 296 -5.57 25.72 -6.01
C ALA A 296 -5.18 25.02 -7.33
N THR A 297 -4.81 23.74 -7.24
CA THR A 297 -4.59 22.84 -8.38
C THR A 297 -5.84 22.02 -8.66
N GLU A 298 -5.96 21.42 -9.84
CA GLU A 298 -7.09 20.52 -10.14
C GLU A 298 -7.08 19.28 -9.21
N THR A 299 -8.26 18.79 -8.81
CA THR A 299 -8.38 17.56 -8.01
C THR A 299 -7.95 16.36 -8.87
N GLY A 300 -7.06 15.50 -8.37
CA GLY A 300 -6.45 14.40 -9.13
C GLY A 300 -5.06 14.75 -9.69
N GLU A 301 -4.75 16.04 -9.81
CA GLU A 301 -3.44 16.54 -10.25
C GLU A 301 -2.65 17.24 -9.12
N GLY A 302 -3.28 17.36 -7.95
CA GLY A 302 -2.79 18.17 -6.85
C GLY A 302 -2.04 17.37 -5.79
N PHE A 303 -1.31 18.08 -4.95
CA PHE A 303 -0.65 17.49 -3.78
C PHE A 303 -1.46 17.90 -2.55
N GLU A 304 -1.84 16.94 -1.69
CA GLU A 304 -2.63 17.24 -0.48
C GLU A 304 -1.78 17.26 0.79
N PHE A 305 -0.76 16.41 0.87
CA PHE A 305 0.05 16.22 2.08
C PHE A 305 1.50 16.69 1.90
N TRP A 306 1.75 17.46 0.85
CA TRP A 306 3.04 18.09 0.57
C TRP A 306 2.88 19.47 -0.08
N ASP A 307 3.68 20.44 0.33
CA ASP A 307 3.74 21.77 -0.26
C ASP A 307 4.82 21.78 -1.34
N VAL A 308 4.45 21.43 -2.58
CA VAL A 308 5.39 21.39 -3.71
C VAL A 308 6.03 22.74 -4.01
N LYS A 309 5.33 23.86 -3.76
CA LYS A 309 5.87 25.21 -4.02
C LYS A 309 7.08 25.49 -3.14
N ASN A 310 7.02 25.09 -1.87
CA ASN A 310 8.12 25.30 -0.91
C ASN A 310 9.03 24.06 -0.77
N ASN A 311 8.62 22.93 -1.36
CA ASN A 311 9.21 21.61 -1.18
C ASN A 311 9.34 21.21 0.30
N THR A 312 8.24 21.33 1.03
CA THR A 312 8.18 21.00 2.46
C THR A 312 6.93 20.22 2.80
N PRO A 313 6.89 19.55 3.96
CA PRO A 313 5.63 19.15 4.58
C PRO A 313 4.68 20.35 4.81
N ILE A 314 3.43 20.07 5.14
CA ILE A 314 2.39 21.08 5.34
C ILE A 314 2.57 21.77 6.70
N TYR A 315 3.14 22.98 6.70
CA TYR A 315 3.45 23.72 7.93
C TYR A 315 2.55 24.93 8.21
N LYS A 316 1.66 25.27 7.28
CA LYS A 316 0.70 26.37 7.38
C LYS A 316 -0.46 26.14 6.42
N ASP A 317 -1.47 27.01 6.42
CA ASP A 317 -2.55 26.96 5.44
C ASP A 317 -2.08 27.45 4.07
N ALA A 318 -2.58 26.86 2.99
CA ALA A 318 -2.15 27.19 1.62
C ALA A 318 -2.42 28.65 1.22
N ALA A 319 -3.43 29.30 1.81
CA ALA A 319 -3.75 30.71 1.57
C ALA A 319 -2.80 31.67 2.30
N GLU A 320 -1.98 31.19 3.22
CA GLU A 320 -1.05 32.01 3.98
C GLU A 320 0.27 32.21 3.21
N ASP A 321 0.59 33.46 2.84
CA ASP A 321 1.78 33.79 2.04
C ASP A 321 3.02 34.17 2.88
N THR A 322 3.00 33.91 4.20
CA THR A 322 4.13 34.22 5.08
C THR A 322 5.35 33.32 4.78
N PRO A 323 6.57 33.85 4.62
CA PRO A 323 7.73 32.99 4.39
C PRO A 323 7.95 31.99 5.53
N LEU A 324 8.32 30.75 5.20
CA LEU A 324 8.69 29.76 6.20
C LEU A 324 9.99 30.18 6.90
N LYS A 325 10.00 30.09 8.23
CA LYS A 325 11.19 30.39 9.02
C LYS A 325 12.21 29.27 8.90
N ILE A 326 13.48 29.64 8.75
CA ILE A 326 14.63 28.75 8.66
C ILE A 326 15.48 28.84 9.92
N ARG A 327 16.47 27.94 10.08
CA ARG A 327 17.36 27.91 11.26
C ARG A 327 17.98 29.27 11.60
N ALA A 328 18.32 30.06 10.57
CA ALA A 328 18.94 31.38 10.71
C ALA A 328 18.03 32.44 11.38
N ASP A 329 16.71 32.23 11.39
CA ASP A 329 15.74 33.16 11.97
C ASP A 329 15.60 33.01 13.50
N PHE A 330 16.28 32.03 14.11
CA PHE A 330 16.16 31.71 15.53
C PHE A 330 17.48 31.93 16.28
N SER A 331 17.39 32.48 17.48
CA SER A 331 18.56 32.89 18.26
C SER A 331 19.44 31.69 18.70
N ASN A 332 18.82 30.51 18.88
CA ASN A 332 19.49 29.31 19.35
C ASN A 332 18.80 28.03 18.84
N ALA A 333 19.45 26.88 19.00
CA ALA A 333 18.97 25.60 18.47
C ALA A 333 17.66 25.14 19.13
N ARG A 334 17.50 25.38 20.44
CA ARG A 334 16.28 25.02 21.18
C ARG A 334 15.05 25.76 20.65
N GLU A 335 15.16 27.05 20.36
CA GLU A 335 14.05 27.82 19.77
C GLU A 335 13.66 27.30 18.39
N TYR A 336 14.65 26.94 17.57
CA TYR A 336 14.40 26.35 16.25
C TYR A 336 13.74 24.96 16.36
N GLU A 337 14.22 24.11 17.27
CA GLU A 337 13.63 22.81 17.54
C GLU A 337 12.18 22.93 18.03
N ALA A 338 11.89 23.88 18.92
CA ALA A 338 10.52 24.15 19.37
C ALA A 338 9.62 24.56 18.19
N HIS A 339 10.09 25.43 17.30
CA HIS A 339 9.34 25.80 16.09
C HIS A 339 9.11 24.62 15.14
N ARG A 340 10.10 23.72 15.01
CA ARG A 340 9.96 22.49 14.22
C ARG A 340 8.89 21.55 14.78
N GLU A 341 8.74 21.48 16.10
CA GLU A 341 7.65 20.72 16.72
C GLU A 341 6.28 21.38 16.50
N GLU A 342 6.18 22.71 16.59
CA GLU A 342 4.94 23.43 16.23
C GLU A 342 4.52 23.15 14.77
N GLN A 343 5.48 23.12 13.85
CA GLN A 343 5.25 22.78 12.44
C GLN A 343 4.72 21.34 12.26
N LYS A 344 5.28 20.37 12.97
CA LYS A 344 4.79 18.97 12.97
C LYS A 344 3.40 18.85 13.56
N ASP A 345 3.09 19.63 14.60
CA ASP A 345 1.77 19.64 15.23
C ASP A 345 0.70 20.26 14.29
N PHE A 346 1.06 21.31 13.55
CA PHE A 346 0.21 21.87 12.50
C PHE A 346 -0.09 20.81 11.43
N GLU A 347 0.95 20.18 10.89
CA GLU A 347 0.82 19.13 9.88
C GLU A 347 -0.08 17.98 10.35
N ARG A 348 0.17 17.47 11.57
CA ARG A 348 -0.63 16.40 12.19
C ARG A 348 -2.11 16.78 12.27
N THR A 349 -2.39 18.02 12.68
CA THR A 349 -3.77 18.52 12.77
C THR A 349 -4.42 18.63 11.40
N TYR A 350 -3.68 19.11 10.40
CA TYR A 350 -4.14 19.19 9.02
C TYR A 350 -4.50 17.80 8.46
N ILE A 351 -3.58 16.83 8.58
CA ILE A 351 -3.76 15.46 8.07
C ILE A 351 -4.92 14.77 8.78
N ASN A 352 -4.96 14.79 10.12
CA ASN A 352 -6.05 14.17 10.89
C ASN A 352 -7.43 14.69 10.49
N ARG A 353 -7.54 15.98 10.21
CA ARG A 353 -8.79 16.58 9.72
C ARG A 353 -9.18 15.99 8.36
N LYS A 354 -8.27 15.93 7.39
CA LYS A 354 -8.54 15.36 6.06
C LYS A 354 -8.90 13.87 6.14
N LEU A 355 -8.14 13.07 6.90
CA LEU A 355 -8.44 11.65 7.11
C LEU A 355 -9.83 11.45 7.74
N SER A 356 -10.12 12.18 8.82
CA SER A 356 -11.40 12.06 9.51
C SER A 356 -12.60 12.46 8.65
N GLN A 357 -12.44 13.51 7.82
CA GLN A 357 -13.48 13.92 6.88
C GLN A 357 -13.68 12.88 5.79
N GLY A 358 -12.61 12.38 5.18
CA GLY A 358 -12.68 11.38 4.13
C GLY A 358 -13.28 10.05 4.60
N ILE A 359 -12.81 9.51 5.72
CA ILE A 359 -13.30 8.24 6.27
C ILE A 359 -14.81 8.33 6.57
N ARG A 360 -15.23 9.38 7.29
CA ARG A 360 -16.65 9.52 7.70
C ARG A 360 -17.57 9.82 6.53
N GLU A 361 -17.14 10.65 5.58
CA GLU A 361 -17.95 10.96 4.41
C GLU A 361 -18.19 9.71 3.56
N LEU A 362 -17.12 8.97 3.21
CA LEU A 362 -17.25 7.69 2.49
C LEU A 362 -18.16 6.71 3.25
N ASN A 363 -17.91 6.54 4.55
CA ASN A 363 -18.71 5.66 5.40
C ASN A 363 -20.20 6.04 5.43
N SER A 364 -20.50 7.34 5.49
CA SER A 364 -21.87 7.86 5.49
C SER A 364 -22.63 7.58 4.19
N PHE A 365 -21.90 7.40 3.09
CA PHE A 365 -22.46 6.99 1.81
C PHE A 365 -22.42 5.47 1.60
N GLY A 366 -21.92 4.69 2.56
CA GLY A 366 -21.84 3.22 2.48
C GLY A 366 -20.61 2.69 1.72
N LEU A 367 -19.63 3.55 1.46
CA LEU A 367 -18.32 3.16 0.95
C LEU A 367 -17.38 2.93 2.14
N LYS A 368 -16.66 1.82 2.15
CA LYS A 368 -15.84 1.38 3.29
C LYS A 368 -14.35 1.45 2.92
N PRO A 369 -13.65 2.55 3.23
CA PRO A 369 -12.22 2.61 2.98
C PRO A 369 -11.49 1.55 3.85
N LEU A 370 -10.57 0.81 3.24
CA LEU A 370 -9.78 -0.24 3.91
C LEU A 370 -8.27 0.06 3.93
N ALA A 371 -7.80 0.95 3.07
CA ALA A 371 -6.42 1.41 3.06
C ALA A 371 -6.33 2.88 2.70
N PHE A 372 -5.14 3.44 2.88
CA PHE A 372 -4.82 4.81 2.51
C PHE A 372 -3.69 4.83 1.49
N GLU A 373 -3.74 5.81 0.60
CA GLU A 373 -2.64 6.13 -0.29
C GLU A 373 -2.59 7.65 -0.47
N ALA A 374 -1.39 8.22 -0.32
CA ALA A 374 -1.22 9.67 -0.37
C ALA A 374 -1.18 10.16 -1.82
N PRO A 375 -1.94 11.19 -2.21
CA PRO A 375 -1.84 11.84 -3.51
C PRO A 375 -0.40 12.02 -4.03
N HIS A 376 -0.14 11.49 -5.22
CA HIS A 376 1.19 11.43 -5.86
C HIS A 376 2.29 10.79 -4.99
N TYR A 377 1.91 9.91 -4.07
CA TYR A 377 2.79 9.27 -3.09
C TYR A 377 3.54 10.23 -2.17
N THR A 378 3.05 11.47 -2.03
CA THR A 378 3.74 12.52 -1.29
C THR A 378 3.24 12.65 0.13
N MET A 379 4.12 12.38 1.09
CA MET A 379 3.83 12.50 2.51
C MET A 379 5.12 12.51 3.33
N SER A 380 5.16 13.33 4.37
CA SER A 380 6.30 13.38 5.28
C SER A 380 6.35 12.18 6.23
N GLN A 381 7.47 11.98 6.91
CA GLN A 381 7.62 10.99 7.97
C GLN A 381 6.65 11.23 9.15
N ASN A 382 6.37 12.49 9.49
CA ASN A 382 5.35 12.84 10.47
C ASN A 382 3.93 12.57 9.93
N GLY A 383 3.74 12.68 8.62
CA GLY A 383 2.51 12.28 7.92
C GLY A 383 2.23 10.78 8.02
N TYR A 384 3.19 9.91 7.69
CA TYR A 384 3.03 8.44 7.85
C TYR A 384 2.67 8.07 9.30
N ARG A 385 3.31 8.70 10.29
CA ARG A 385 2.94 8.54 11.71
C ARG A 385 1.51 8.96 11.99
N THR A 386 1.06 10.08 11.42
CA THR A 386 -0.31 10.56 11.62
C THR A 386 -1.34 9.61 10.98
N VAL A 387 -1.07 9.13 9.77
CA VAL A 387 -1.92 8.15 9.08
C VAL A 387 -2.02 6.83 9.83
N SER A 388 -0.92 6.35 10.45
CA SER A 388 -0.92 5.09 11.21
C SER A 388 -1.91 5.04 12.38
N ALA A 389 -2.34 6.20 12.89
CA ALA A 389 -3.37 6.27 13.91
C ALA A 389 -4.79 5.98 13.35
N SER A 390 -4.99 6.12 12.04
CA SER A 390 -6.27 5.94 11.37
C SER A 390 -6.33 4.73 10.45
N PHE A 391 -5.21 4.28 9.88
CA PHE A 391 -5.16 3.15 8.93
C PHE A 391 -4.09 2.15 9.35
N SER A 392 -4.37 0.85 9.18
CA SER A 392 -3.38 -0.22 9.33
C SER A 392 -2.62 -0.54 8.04
N THR A 393 -3.09 -0.06 6.89
CA THR A 393 -2.58 -0.44 5.57
C THR A 393 -2.38 0.78 4.70
N TYR A 394 -1.17 0.91 4.16
CA TYR A 394 -0.79 1.89 3.15
C TYR A 394 -0.53 1.17 1.81
N VAL A 395 -0.97 1.76 0.71
CA VAL A 395 -0.80 1.20 -0.65
C VAL A 395 -0.01 2.20 -1.50
N GLY A 396 0.85 1.77 -2.42
CA GLY A 396 1.52 2.66 -3.36
C GLY A 396 3.04 2.77 -3.16
N GLN A 397 3.62 3.83 -3.72
CA GLN A 397 5.02 4.19 -3.45
C GLN A 397 5.12 5.06 -2.21
N VAL A 398 6.36 5.24 -1.74
CA VAL A 398 6.67 5.89 -0.48
C VAL A 398 7.69 7.00 -0.70
N GLN A 399 7.32 8.23 -0.35
CA GLN A 399 8.29 9.32 -0.21
C GLN A 399 9.26 9.04 0.95
N LEU A 400 10.56 8.97 0.64
CA LEU A 400 11.62 8.61 1.58
C LEU A 400 12.37 9.81 2.17
N SER A 401 11.99 11.05 1.83
CA SER A 401 12.67 12.25 2.29
C SER A 401 11.70 13.35 2.69
N ASP A 402 11.94 13.98 3.85
CA ASP A 402 11.24 15.21 4.28
C ASP A 402 11.86 16.48 3.66
N LYS A 403 12.80 16.36 2.73
CA LYS A 403 13.49 17.49 2.09
C LYS A 403 13.14 17.65 0.61
N ASN A 404 12.72 16.57 -0.06
CA ASN A 404 12.33 16.59 -1.46
C ASN A 404 11.28 15.53 -1.75
N TRP A 405 10.13 15.95 -2.29
CA TRP A 405 9.05 15.02 -2.65
C TRP A 405 9.41 14.07 -3.79
N GLU A 406 10.31 14.46 -4.68
CA GLU A 406 10.75 13.63 -5.81
C GLU A 406 11.58 12.41 -5.36
N VAL A 407 12.00 12.37 -4.09
CA VAL A 407 12.71 11.23 -3.51
C VAL A 407 11.68 10.24 -2.96
N MET A 408 11.12 9.45 -3.86
CA MET A 408 10.16 8.38 -3.59
C MET A 408 10.59 7.09 -4.28
N ASP A 409 10.19 5.95 -3.71
CA ASP A 409 10.45 4.64 -4.28
C ASP A 409 9.49 3.59 -3.68
N SER A 410 9.57 2.38 -4.20
CA SER A 410 8.78 1.22 -3.80
C SER A 410 9.66 0.14 -3.15
N VAL A 411 9.11 -1.05 -2.91
CA VAL A 411 9.83 -2.25 -2.43
C VAL A 411 9.26 -3.46 -3.19
N PRO A 412 10.04 -4.51 -3.50
CA PRO A 412 9.56 -5.60 -4.34
C PRO A 412 8.42 -6.45 -3.73
N TYR A 413 8.14 -6.35 -2.44
CA TYR A 413 7.18 -7.21 -1.74
C TYR A 413 6.47 -6.46 -0.60
N LYS A 414 5.38 -7.05 -0.07
CA LYS A 414 4.69 -6.54 1.13
C LYS A 414 5.67 -6.42 2.29
N SER A 415 5.69 -5.28 2.98
CA SER A 415 6.57 -5.07 4.14
C SER A 415 5.88 -4.23 5.23
N SER A 416 6.54 -4.03 6.37
CA SER A 416 6.06 -3.18 7.48
C SER A 416 7.14 -2.18 7.91
N PRO A 417 7.46 -1.17 7.09
CA PRO A 417 8.58 -0.25 7.35
C PRO A 417 8.52 0.32 8.76
N SER A 418 9.65 0.44 9.46
CA SER A 418 9.67 0.88 10.85
C SER A 418 9.10 2.30 11.04
N PHE A 419 9.32 3.16 10.04
CA PHE A 419 8.77 4.53 9.99
C PHE A 419 7.28 4.61 9.61
N PHE A 420 6.63 3.48 9.33
CA PHE A 420 5.18 3.37 9.13
C PHE A 420 4.41 3.09 10.41
N HIS A 421 5.10 2.96 11.55
CA HIS A 421 4.49 2.90 12.88
C HIS A 421 3.43 1.80 13.03
N GLY A 422 3.72 0.62 12.45
CA GLY A 422 2.87 -0.56 12.53
C GLY A 422 1.94 -0.76 11.34
N MET A 423 1.88 0.18 10.39
CA MET A 423 1.16 -0.07 9.13
C MET A 423 1.90 -1.07 8.24
N SER A 424 1.13 -1.88 7.52
CA SER A 424 1.63 -2.67 6.40
C SER A 424 1.69 -1.82 5.12
N LEU A 425 2.69 -2.06 4.29
CA LEU A 425 2.85 -1.49 2.95
C LEU A 425 2.53 -2.54 1.89
N LEU A 426 1.56 -2.23 1.02
CA LEU A 426 1.37 -2.90 -0.27
C LEU A 426 2.03 -2.03 -1.35
N PRO A 427 3.24 -2.38 -1.82
CA PRO A 427 4.00 -1.54 -2.72
C PRO A 427 3.44 -1.53 -4.15
N GLU A 428 3.58 -0.39 -4.84
CA GLU A 428 3.34 -0.30 -6.29
C GLU A 428 4.67 -0.55 -7.05
N THR A 429 4.75 -1.61 -7.85
CA THR A 429 6.02 -2.11 -8.44
C THR A 429 6.13 -2.03 -9.97
N SER A 430 5.04 -1.78 -10.71
CA SER A 430 4.97 -1.96 -12.17
C SER A 430 4.59 -0.69 -12.96
N GLY A 431 4.29 0.40 -12.27
CA GLY A 431 3.96 1.73 -12.80
C GLY A 431 2.48 1.92 -13.10
N TYR A 432 2.22 2.62 -14.20
CA TYR A 432 0.87 2.94 -14.66
C TYR A 432 0.81 3.08 -16.17
N VAL A 433 -0.42 3.07 -16.68
CA VAL A 433 -0.67 3.32 -18.11
C VAL A 433 -0.61 4.83 -18.36
N ASP A 434 0.50 5.29 -18.91
CA ASP A 434 0.68 6.67 -19.32
C ASP A 434 -0.16 6.95 -20.60
N PRO A 435 -1.11 7.91 -20.57
CA PRO A 435 -1.95 8.29 -21.70
C PRO A 435 -1.16 8.55 -22.99
N ASP A 436 0.03 9.13 -22.87
CA ASP A 436 0.81 9.66 -23.98
C ASP A 436 1.92 8.69 -24.44
N ASN A 437 2.11 7.57 -23.75
CA ASN A 437 3.10 6.54 -24.10
C ASN A 437 2.43 5.26 -24.60
N GLU A 438 2.49 5.02 -25.92
CA GLU A 438 1.99 3.81 -26.57
C GLU A 438 2.64 2.52 -26.06
N LYS A 439 3.86 2.59 -25.49
CA LYS A 439 4.58 1.42 -24.96
C LYS A 439 4.29 1.14 -23.48
N SER A 440 3.40 1.90 -22.84
CA SER A 440 3.13 1.75 -21.41
C SER A 440 2.78 0.32 -21.01
N ALA A 441 2.00 -0.39 -21.83
CA ALA A 441 1.62 -1.77 -21.54
C ALA A 441 2.82 -2.74 -21.59
N ASP A 442 3.74 -2.55 -22.54
CA ASP A 442 4.99 -3.32 -22.60
C ASP A 442 5.91 -3.00 -21.41
N GLU A 443 5.97 -1.73 -20.99
CA GLU A 443 6.78 -1.30 -19.86
C GLU A 443 6.27 -1.85 -18.53
N ILE A 444 4.94 -1.87 -18.33
CA ILE A 444 4.30 -2.50 -17.15
C ILE A 444 4.58 -3.99 -17.16
N ALA A 445 4.38 -4.68 -18.29
CA ALA A 445 4.63 -6.12 -18.41
C ALA A 445 6.09 -6.45 -18.11
N ALA A 446 7.04 -5.70 -18.66
CA ALA A 446 8.47 -5.90 -18.38
C ALA A 446 8.80 -5.68 -16.90
N LYS A 447 8.19 -4.69 -16.22
CA LYS A 447 8.38 -4.49 -14.78
C LYS A 447 7.75 -5.61 -13.96
N ALA A 448 6.56 -6.09 -14.32
CA ALA A 448 5.90 -7.23 -13.69
C ALA A 448 6.74 -8.52 -13.82
N GLU A 449 7.32 -8.78 -15.00
CA GLU A 449 8.23 -9.90 -15.24
C GLU A 449 9.48 -9.83 -14.34
N LYS A 450 10.03 -8.64 -14.05
CA LYS A 450 11.15 -8.49 -13.11
C LYS A 450 10.79 -8.98 -11.70
N GLN A 451 9.53 -8.85 -11.28
CA GLN A 451 9.09 -9.30 -9.95
C GLN A 451 9.10 -10.82 -9.82
N MET A 452 9.10 -11.54 -10.94
CA MET A 452 9.27 -13.01 -10.96
C MET A 452 10.69 -13.44 -10.58
N PHE A 453 11.63 -12.50 -10.42
CA PHE A 453 12.96 -12.80 -9.89
C PHE A 453 12.91 -13.18 -8.40
N LEU A 454 12.01 -12.57 -7.63
CA LEU A 454 11.81 -12.91 -6.22
C LEU A 454 10.77 -14.02 -6.11
N ARG A 455 10.92 -14.91 -5.13
CA ARG A 455 9.91 -15.94 -4.86
C ARG A 455 8.53 -15.41 -4.54
N ASP A 456 8.46 -14.21 -3.96
CA ASP A 456 7.23 -13.55 -3.52
C ASP A 456 7.10 -12.09 -3.94
N GLY A 457 7.69 -11.76 -5.09
CA GLY A 457 7.61 -10.42 -5.68
C GLY A 457 6.17 -9.99 -6.01
N MET A 458 5.83 -8.76 -5.67
CA MET A 458 4.52 -8.13 -5.86
C MET A 458 4.36 -7.61 -7.29
N VAL A 459 3.28 -7.96 -7.98
CA VAL A 459 2.91 -7.40 -9.29
C VAL A 459 1.74 -6.43 -9.12
N SER A 460 2.02 -5.13 -9.23
CA SER A 460 1.00 -4.11 -8.98
C SER A 460 1.19 -2.88 -9.84
N PHE A 461 0.10 -2.32 -10.34
CA PHE A 461 0.07 -1.09 -11.13
C PHE A 461 -1.23 -0.33 -10.91
N PHE A 462 -1.27 0.94 -11.32
CA PHE A 462 -2.50 1.72 -11.34
C PHE A 462 -2.96 2.09 -12.75
N TYR A 463 -4.26 2.36 -12.88
CA TYR A 463 -4.92 2.65 -14.15
C TYR A 463 -5.94 3.77 -13.98
N HIS A 464 -5.90 4.79 -14.85
CA HIS A 464 -6.86 5.88 -14.82
C HIS A 464 -8.13 5.51 -15.60
N PRO A 465 -9.32 5.46 -14.97
CA PRO A 465 -10.54 4.99 -15.64
C PRO A 465 -11.01 5.86 -16.81
N TYR A 466 -10.58 7.12 -16.89
CA TYR A 466 -10.94 8.02 -18.00
C TYR A 466 -10.43 7.53 -19.36
N LEU A 467 -9.40 6.67 -19.38
CA LEU A 467 -8.81 6.05 -20.56
C LEU A 467 -9.74 5.04 -21.25
N GLY A 468 -10.79 4.57 -20.58
CA GLY A 468 -11.65 3.49 -21.10
C GLY A 468 -11.07 2.10 -20.86
N PRO A 469 -11.76 1.02 -21.27
CA PRO A 469 -11.34 -0.36 -20.99
C PRO A 469 -10.19 -0.87 -21.87
N GLU A 470 -9.98 -0.31 -23.06
CA GLU A 470 -9.15 -0.91 -24.12
C GLU A 470 -7.68 -1.05 -23.70
N ARG A 471 -7.10 -0.01 -23.11
CA ARG A 471 -5.70 -0.04 -22.68
C ARG A 471 -5.48 -0.90 -21.43
N LEU A 472 -6.49 -1.04 -20.57
CA LEU A 472 -6.43 -1.96 -19.45
C LEU A 472 -6.39 -3.42 -19.96
N VAL A 473 -7.25 -3.76 -20.92
CA VAL A 473 -7.24 -5.08 -21.57
C VAL A 473 -5.88 -5.39 -22.17
N GLU A 474 -5.25 -4.43 -22.84
CA GLU A 474 -3.91 -4.60 -23.40
C GLU A 474 -2.86 -4.97 -22.33
N VAL A 475 -2.86 -4.29 -21.19
CA VAL A 475 -1.94 -4.62 -20.08
C VAL A 475 -2.23 -6.02 -19.55
N LEU A 476 -3.50 -6.31 -19.27
CA LEU A 476 -3.93 -7.60 -18.71
C LEU A 476 -3.54 -8.77 -19.61
N ASP A 477 -3.73 -8.64 -20.93
CA ASP A 477 -3.36 -9.66 -21.91
C ASP A 477 -1.85 -9.95 -21.95
N LYS A 478 -1.01 -8.93 -21.68
CA LYS A 478 0.45 -9.11 -21.63
C LYS A 478 0.90 -9.84 -20.37
N ILE A 479 0.21 -9.64 -19.24
CA ILE A 479 0.60 -10.21 -17.94
C ILE A 479 -0.17 -11.48 -17.54
N ASP A 480 -1.19 -11.89 -18.30
CA ASP A 480 -2.05 -13.06 -18.01
C ASP A 480 -1.27 -14.38 -17.85
N HIS A 481 -0.08 -14.46 -18.46
CA HIS A 481 0.79 -15.63 -18.35
C HIS A 481 1.58 -15.69 -17.03
N LEU A 482 1.60 -14.60 -16.25
CA LEU A 482 2.28 -14.52 -14.96
C LEU A 482 1.39 -15.13 -13.87
N PRO A 483 1.94 -15.91 -12.93
CA PRO A 483 1.17 -16.57 -11.87
C PRO A 483 0.83 -15.60 -10.72
N VAL A 484 0.07 -14.54 -11.02
CA VAL A 484 -0.28 -13.50 -10.05
C VAL A 484 -1.48 -13.90 -9.19
N ASN A 485 -1.31 -13.81 -7.88
CA ASN A 485 -2.35 -13.97 -6.87
C ASN A 485 -2.93 -12.59 -6.53
N TRP A 486 -4.03 -12.23 -7.17
CA TRP A 486 -4.67 -10.92 -6.98
C TRP A 486 -5.25 -10.75 -5.56
N ILE A 487 -4.80 -9.71 -4.87
CA ILE A 487 -5.19 -9.36 -3.51
C ILE A 487 -6.63 -8.82 -3.52
N ASP A 488 -7.49 -9.45 -2.73
CA ASP A 488 -8.78 -8.92 -2.33
C ASP A 488 -8.65 -8.32 -0.94
N MET A 489 -8.63 -6.99 -0.84
CA MET A 489 -8.46 -6.29 0.44
C MET A 489 -9.56 -6.59 1.45
N ASN A 490 -10.72 -7.10 1.03
CA ASN A 490 -11.76 -7.55 1.98
C ASN A 490 -11.32 -8.81 2.75
N LYS A 491 -10.38 -9.59 2.19
CA LYS A 491 -9.81 -10.80 2.79
C LYS A 491 -8.50 -10.55 3.54
N GLU A 492 -7.91 -9.37 3.36
CA GLU A 492 -6.76 -8.93 4.14
C GLU A 492 -7.22 -8.39 5.50
N ASP A 493 -6.38 -8.56 6.53
CA ASP A 493 -6.58 -7.89 7.81
C ASP A 493 -6.34 -6.39 7.63
N ALA A 494 -7.42 -5.61 7.70
CA ALA A 494 -7.36 -4.15 7.62
C ALA A 494 -8.25 -3.49 8.68
N ILE A 495 -7.71 -2.48 9.34
CA ILE A 495 -8.41 -1.69 10.36
C ILE A 495 -8.30 -0.22 10.00
N VAL A 496 -9.45 0.44 9.96
CA VAL A 496 -9.56 1.89 9.78
C VAL A 496 -10.32 2.49 10.95
N THR A 497 -9.78 3.53 11.56
CA THR A 497 -10.41 4.23 12.67
C THR A 497 -10.51 5.73 12.43
N SER A 498 -11.61 6.32 12.89
CA SER A 498 -11.75 7.77 13.02
C SER A 498 -12.64 8.08 14.21
N GLY A 499 -12.05 8.56 15.31
CA GLY A 499 -12.78 8.82 16.55
C GLY A 499 -13.44 7.55 17.09
N ASP A 500 -14.78 7.52 17.10
CA ASP A 500 -15.59 6.38 17.53
C ASP A 500 -15.90 5.38 16.41
N LEU A 501 -15.66 5.74 15.14
CA LEU A 501 -15.88 4.86 13.99
C LEU A 501 -14.69 3.90 13.82
N THR A 502 -15.00 2.62 13.67
CA THR A 502 -14.06 1.57 13.28
C THR A 502 -14.64 0.79 12.10
N ILE A 503 -13.81 0.54 11.09
CA ILE A 503 -14.07 -0.33 9.95
C ILE A 503 -13.01 -1.43 9.96
N GLU A 504 -13.43 -2.69 9.93
CA GLU A 504 -12.55 -3.85 9.98
C GLU A 504 -12.86 -4.76 8.79
N ALA A 505 -11.83 -5.14 8.03
CA ALA A 505 -11.88 -6.25 7.10
C ALA A 505 -11.12 -7.42 7.72
N VAL A 506 -11.79 -8.56 7.87
CA VAL A 506 -11.23 -9.83 8.35
C VAL A 506 -11.97 -10.96 7.66
N ASP A 507 -11.24 -11.95 7.13
CA ASP A 507 -11.79 -13.18 6.52
C ASP A 507 -12.85 -12.95 5.42
N GLY A 508 -12.73 -11.86 4.65
CA GLY A 508 -13.66 -11.53 3.56
C GLY A 508 -14.90 -10.73 3.99
N GLU A 509 -15.04 -10.43 5.27
CA GLU A 509 -16.15 -9.61 5.79
C GLU A 509 -15.68 -8.22 6.19
N VAL A 510 -16.34 -7.18 5.66
CA VAL A 510 -16.12 -5.79 6.08
C VAL A 510 -17.20 -5.36 7.06
N LYS A 511 -16.80 -5.11 8.31
CA LYS A 511 -17.68 -4.70 9.40
C LYS A 511 -17.44 -3.25 9.78
N THR A 512 -18.48 -2.62 10.28
CA THR A 512 -18.39 -1.30 10.94
C THR A 512 -19.05 -1.38 12.30
N ASN A 513 -18.46 -0.71 13.28
CA ASN A 513 -19.02 -0.64 14.64
C ASN A 513 -20.22 0.32 14.76
N GLN A 514 -20.62 0.99 13.68
CA GLN A 514 -21.78 1.86 13.62
C GLN A 514 -22.95 1.20 12.88
N THR A 515 -24.18 1.46 13.34
CA THR A 515 -25.39 1.06 12.59
C THR A 515 -25.55 1.88 11.31
N ILE A 516 -26.31 1.37 10.32
CA ILE A 516 -26.59 2.10 9.07
C ILE A 516 -27.19 3.49 9.33
N ILE A 517 -28.11 3.60 10.31
CA ILE A 517 -28.72 4.89 10.64
C ILE A 517 -27.65 5.82 11.22
N ALA A 518 -26.89 5.35 12.21
CA ALA A 518 -25.81 6.12 12.83
C ALA A 518 -24.79 6.60 11.78
N SER A 519 -24.34 5.73 10.89
CA SER A 519 -23.37 6.08 9.83
C SER A 519 -23.95 7.13 8.87
N THR A 520 -25.22 7.02 8.49
CA THR A 520 -25.84 8.02 7.60
C THR A 520 -26.08 9.36 8.30
N THR A 521 -26.22 9.39 9.63
CA THR A 521 -26.41 10.63 10.40
C THR A 521 -25.12 11.25 10.93
N ASP A 522 -23.99 10.55 10.78
CA ASP A 522 -22.68 10.95 11.31
C ASP A 522 -22.17 12.26 10.67
N THR A 523 -22.52 12.48 9.40
CA THR A 523 -22.19 13.71 8.68
C THR A 523 -23.46 14.46 8.25
N ARG A 524 -23.38 15.79 8.18
CA ARG A 524 -24.49 16.63 7.69
C ARG A 524 -24.86 16.29 6.24
N LEU A 525 -23.85 16.01 5.41
CA LEU A 525 -24.01 15.58 4.02
C LEU A 525 -24.70 14.22 3.93
N GLY A 526 -24.22 13.24 4.69
CA GLY A 526 -24.84 11.91 4.82
C GLY A 526 -26.31 11.99 5.22
N PHE A 527 -26.63 12.81 6.23
CA PHE A 527 -28.00 12.95 6.71
C PHE A 527 -28.92 13.57 5.66
N THR A 528 -28.42 14.60 4.97
CA THR A 528 -29.16 15.27 3.89
C THR A 528 -29.41 14.31 2.72
N TYR A 529 -28.40 13.53 2.34
CA TYR A 529 -28.51 12.51 1.31
C TYR A 529 -29.49 11.40 1.71
N PHE A 530 -29.44 10.94 2.96
CA PHE A 530 -30.37 9.94 3.49
C PHE A 530 -31.83 10.42 3.43
N LEU A 531 -32.11 11.66 3.85
CA LEU A 531 -33.44 12.24 3.76
C LEU A 531 -33.92 12.35 2.31
N LYS A 532 -33.07 12.86 1.40
CA LYS A 532 -33.39 12.98 -0.03
C LYS A 532 -33.74 11.62 -0.65
N THR A 533 -32.86 10.64 -0.45
CA THR A 533 -33.03 9.28 -1.00
C THR A 533 -34.25 8.58 -0.40
N SER A 534 -34.52 8.79 0.90
CA SER A 534 -35.71 8.24 1.56
C SER A 534 -37.00 8.87 1.03
N ALA A 535 -37.02 10.19 0.84
CA ALA A 535 -38.16 10.89 0.25
C ALA A 535 -38.44 10.42 -1.19
N GLU A 536 -37.41 10.23 -2.01
CA GLU A 536 -37.52 9.68 -3.35
C GLU A 536 -38.10 8.25 -3.34
N LYS A 537 -37.60 7.36 -2.48
CA LYS A 537 -38.14 6.00 -2.32
C LYS A 537 -39.60 6.00 -1.88
N ILE A 538 -39.98 6.88 -0.95
CA ILE A 538 -41.36 7.03 -0.51
C ILE A 538 -42.23 7.53 -1.66
N MET A 539 -41.78 8.54 -2.42
CA MET A 539 -42.50 8.99 -3.62
C MET A 539 -42.70 7.86 -4.63
N TRP A 540 -41.66 7.08 -4.95
CA TRP A 540 -41.79 5.96 -5.88
C TRP A 540 -42.69 4.83 -5.35
N SER A 541 -42.67 4.58 -4.04
CA SER A 541 -43.61 3.65 -3.39
C SER A 541 -45.06 4.16 -3.46
N MET A 542 -45.28 5.46 -3.25
CA MET A 542 -46.58 6.09 -3.44
C MET A 542 -47.05 6.01 -4.89
N VAL A 543 -46.19 6.28 -5.87
CA VAL A 543 -46.51 6.12 -7.30
C VAL A 543 -46.86 4.66 -7.61
N GLY A 544 -46.06 3.71 -7.12
CA GLY A 544 -46.27 2.27 -7.27
C GLY A 544 -47.55 1.75 -6.61
N THR A 545 -48.08 2.43 -5.60
CA THR A 545 -49.36 2.07 -4.95
C THR A 545 -50.56 2.80 -5.54
N VAL A 546 -50.42 4.07 -5.92
CA VAL A 546 -51.51 4.89 -6.49
C VAL A 546 -51.86 4.46 -7.91
N ILE A 547 -50.89 4.12 -8.76
CA ILE A 547 -51.15 3.73 -10.15
C ILE A 547 -52.03 2.46 -10.24
N PRO A 548 -51.74 1.35 -9.52
CA PRO A 548 -52.61 0.18 -9.51
C PRO A 548 -54.02 0.47 -9.01
N VAL A 549 -54.15 1.32 -7.98
CA VAL A 549 -55.46 1.74 -7.46
C VAL A 549 -56.25 2.52 -8.52
N LEU A 550 -55.60 3.44 -9.24
CA LEU A 550 -56.24 4.19 -10.33
C LEU A 550 -56.68 3.25 -11.47
N ILE A 551 -55.81 2.31 -11.88
CA ILE A 551 -56.11 1.31 -12.91
C ILE A 551 -57.31 0.45 -12.47
N PHE A 552 -57.35 0.03 -11.20
CA PHE A 552 -58.46 -0.72 -10.64
C PHE A 552 -59.78 0.06 -10.73
N PHE A 553 -59.79 1.35 -10.35
CA PHE A 553 -60.99 2.18 -10.44
C PHE A 553 -61.46 2.42 -11.88
N ILE A 554 -60.53 2.65 -12.82
CA ILE A 554 -60.85 2.80 -14.25
C ILE A 554 -61.44 1.49 -14.80
N ALA A 555 -60.84 0.34 -14.47
CA ALA A 555 -61.33 -0.97 -14.87
C ALA A 555 -62.72 -1.25 -14.29
N ALA A 556 -62.94 -0.96 -13.00
CA ALA A 556 -64.23 -1.10 -12.34
C ALA A 556 -65.31 -0.20 -12.97
N ALA A 557 -64.98 1.05 -13.30
CA ALA A 557 -65.87 1.99 -13.98
C ALA A 557 -66.23 1.51 -15.40
N PHE A 558 -65.26 0.97 -16.14
CA PHE A 558 -65.50 0.43 -17.48
C PHE A 558 -66.36 -0.84 -17.45
N LEU A 559 -66.12 -1.74 -16.50
CA LEU A 559 -66.95 -2.93 -16.28
C LEU A 559 -68.37 -2.55 -15.86
N SER A 560 -68.52 -1.57 -14.97
CA SER A 560 -69.81 -1.02 -14.57
C SER A 560 -70.57 -0.43 -15.77
N LYS A 561 -69.91 0.41 -16.58
CA LYS A 561 -70.50 0.99 -17.79
C LYS A 561 -70.94 -0.09 -18.77
N ARG A 562 -70.10 -1.10 -19.05
CA ARG A 562 -70.44 -2.25 -19.92
C ARG A 562 -71.63 -3.04 -19.38
N ARG A 563 -71.72 -3.24 -18.06
CA ARG A 563 -72.84 -3.94 -17.43
C ARG A 563 -74.15 -3.16 -17.64
N ILE A 564 -74.14 -1.85 -17.41
CA ILE A 564 -75.28 -0.96 -17.65
C ILE A 564 -75.70 -0.99 -19.13
N THR A 565 -74.76 -0.86 -20.07
CA THR A 565 -75.11 -0.90 -21.51
C THR A 565 -75.68 -2.26 -21.95
N LYS A 566 -75.23 -3.35 -21.32
CA LYS A 566 -75.75 -4.71 -21.59
C LYS A 566 -77.13 -4.94 -20.99
N GLU A 567 -77.41 -4.37 -19.81
CA GLU A 567 -78.74 -4.36 -19.19
C GLU A 567 -79.73 -3.48 -19.98
N GLU A 568 -79.30 -2.31 -20.46
CA GLU A 568 -80.09 -1.45 -21.36
C GLU A 568 -80.39 -2.14 -22.71
N ARG A 569 -79.40 -2.79 -23.33
CA ARG A 569 -79.63 -3.61 -24.54
C ARG A 569 -80.60 -4.77 -24.29
N ARG A 570 -80.51 -5.45 -23.15
CA ARG A 570 -81.47 -6.53 -22.79
C ARG A 570 -82.90 -5.99 -22.64
N ARG A 571 -83.06 -4.79 -22.09
CA ARG A 571 -84.39 -4.13 -21.99
C ARG A 571 -84.94 -3.65 -23.33
N HIS A 572 -84.10 -3.43 -24.34
CA HIS A 572 -84.54 -3.02 -25.68
C HIS A 572 -84.78 -4.18 -26.65
N ILE A 573 -84.22 -5.37 -26.41
CA ILE A 573 -84.33 -6.50 -27.34
C ILE A 573 -85.47 -7.48 -26.96
N GLY A 574 -85.97 -7.46 -25.72
CA GLY A 574 -87.01 -8.40 -25.27
C GLY A 574 -86.43 -9.77 -24.96
#